data_AF-A0A645FDY1-F1
#
_entry.id   AF-A0A645FDY1-F1
#
_cell.length_a   1.000
_cell.length_b   1.000
_cell.length_c   1.000
_cell.angle_alpha   90.00
_cell.angle_beta   90.00
_cell.angle_gamma   90.00
#
_symmetry.space_group_name_H-M   'P 1'
#
loop_
_entity.id
_entity.type
_entity.pdbx_description
1 polymer ?
#
loop_
_entity_poly.entity_id
_entity_poly.type
_entity_poly.pdbx_seq_one_letter_code
_entity_poly.pdbx_strand_id
1 'polypeptide(L)'
;MKEELAKASARAGLYLPIEEVQQTSDKVMRVQTLQPDIKNKYIKFNARHKRLLEQLYQFPMGAHDDGPDALEGARTIAKKTKRFRILDRAELGL
;
A
#
# COMPACT_ATOMS: atom_id res chain seq x y z
N MET A 1 -0.81 8.55 -17.15
CA MET A 1 -0.94 7.19 -16.55
C MET A 1 -2.39 6.88 -16.15
N LYS A 2 -3.06 7.73 -15.36
CA LYS A 2 -4.46 7.54 -14.93
C LYS A 2 -5.47 7.41 -16.08
N GLU A 3 -5.39 8.30 -17.07
CA GLU A 3 -6.30 8.29 -18.22
C GLU A 3 -6.13 7.06 -19.11
N GLU A 4 -4.89 6.63 -19.34
CA GLU A 4 -4.58 5.41 -20.09
C GLU A 4 -5.14 4.17 -19.38
N LEU A 5 -5.00 4.08 -18.05
CA LEU A 5 -5.53 2.98 -17.25
C LEU A 5 -7.07 2.97 -17.25
N ALA A 6 -7.71 4.14 -17.15
CA ALA A 6 -9.16 4.27 -17.24
C ALA A 6 -9.68 3.84 -18.63
N LYS A 7 -9.00 4.28 -19.70
CA LYS A 7 -9.32 3.88 -21.09
C LYS A 7 -9.14 2.37 -21.28
N ALA A 8 -8.07 1.77 -20.77
CA ALA A 8 -7.83 0.34 -20.86
C ALA A 8 -8.88 -0.47 -20.07
N SER A 9 -9.26 -0.01 -18.88
CA SER A 9 -10.29 -0.65 -18.04
C SER A 9 -11.67 -0.59 -18.70
N ALA A 10 -12.02 0.56 -19.28
CA ALA A 10 -13.25 0.72 -20.06
C ALA A 10 -13.30 -0.19 -21.29
N ARG A 11 -12.18 -0.33 -22.03
CA ARG A 11 -12.08 -1.30 -23.15
C ARG A 11 -12.24 -2.74 -22.69
N ALA A 12 -11.78 -3.08 -21.48
CA ALA A 12 -11.93 -4.40 -20.88
C ALA A 12 -13.29 -4.62 -20.20
N GLY A 13 -14.20 -3.63 -20.20
CA GLY A 13 -15.50 -3.72 -19.53
C GLY A 13 -15.44 -3.76 -18.00
N LEU A 14 -14.30 -3.39 -17.40
CA LEU A 14 -14.07 -3.41 -15.96
C LEU A 14 -14.07 -1.98 -15.41
N TYR A 15 -14.93 -1.71 -14.43
CA TYR A 15 -14.86 -0.46 -13.68
C TYR A 15 -13.85 -0.60 -12.53
N LEU A 16 -12.66 -0.04 -12.72
CA LEU A 16 -11.66 0.03 -11.66
C LEU A 16 -11.82 1.34 -10.88
N PRO A 17 -11.96 1.32 -9.55
CA PRO A 17 -11.87 2.52 -8.73
C PRO A 17 -10.41 2.99 -8.72
N ILE A 18 -10.07 3.92 -9.63
CA ILE A 18 -8.72 4.48 -9.73
C ILE A 18 -8.62 5.70 -8.82
N GLU A 19 -7.97 5.51 -7.68
CA GLU A 19 -7.61 6.59 -6.77
C GLU A 19 -6.21 7.11 -7.07
N GLU A 20 -6.06 8.43 -7.08
CA GLU A 20 -4.78 9.07 -7.28
C GLU A 20 -4.11 9.32 -5.93
N VAL A 21 -2.91 8.77 -5.76
CA VAL A 21 -2.13 8.94 -4.54
C VAL A 21 -1.05 9.98 -4.78
N GLN A 22 -1.32 11.22 -4.34
CA GLN A 22 -0.35 12.31 -4.36
C GLN A 22 0.60 12.16 -3.17
N GLN A 23 1.88 11.88 -3.44
CA GLN A 23 2.92 11.77 -2.42
C GLN A 23 3.75 13.06 -2.40
N THR A 24 3.69 13.82 -1.31
CA THR A 24 4.43 15.09 -1.15
C THR A 24 5.71 14.94 -0.32
N SER A 25 5.88 13.80 0.36
CA SER A 25 6.99 13.53 1.25
C SER A 25 8.11 12.74 0.56
N ASP A 26 9.35 12.95 1.00
CA ASP A 26 10.52 12.21 0.52
C ASP A 26 10.29 10.70 0.62
N LYS A 27 10.56 10.00 -0.49
CA LYS A 27 10.40 8.55 -0.62
C LYS A 27 11.17 7.78 0.45
N VAL A 28 12.40 8.18 0.75
CA VAL A 28 13.23 7.52 1.77
C VAL A 28 12.58 7.62 3.13
N MET A 29 12.09 8.80 3.49
CA MET A 29 11.39 9.03 4.75
C MET A 29 10.11 8.22 4.84
N ARG A 30 9.32 8.13 3.76
CA ARG A 30 8.09 7.32 3.71
C ARG A 30 8.38 5.85 3.97
N VAL A 31 9.33 5.26 3.25
CA VAL A 31 9.67 3.84 3.40
C VAL A 31 10.21 3.54 4.80
N GLN A 32 11.00 4.46 5.40
CA GLN A 32 11.48 4.31 6.77
C GLN A 32 10.34 4.24 7.82
N THR A 33 9.15 4.76 7.53
CA THR A 33 7.98 4.64 8.44
C THR A 33 7.48 3.20 8.63
N LEU A 34 7.96 2.25 7.84
CA LEU A 34 7.68 0.82 8.00
C LEU A 34 8.38 0.20 9.21
N GLN A 35 9.49 0.78 9.68
CA GLN A 35 10.31 0.22 10.77
C GLN A 35 9.51 -0.13 12.03
N PRO A 36 8.63 0.75 12.59
CA PRO A 36 7.84 0.39 13.77
C PRO A 36 6.91 -0.80 13.54
N ASP A 37 6.27 -0.92 12.37
CA ASP A 37 5.35 -2.05 12.10
C ASP A 37 6.10 -3.37 11.93
N ILE A 38 7.30 -3.32 11.35
CA ILE A 38 8.18 -4.48 11.22
C ILE A 38 8.72 -4.90 12.59
N LYS A 39 9.25 -3.93 13.36
CA LYS A 39 9.82 -4.18 14.69
C LYS A 39 8.79 -4.72 15.68
N ASN A 40 7.56 -4.19 15.62
CA ASN A 40 6.44 -4.65 16.45
C ASN A 40 5.74 -5.90 15.89
N LYS A 41 6.22 -6.47 14.77
CA LYS A 41 5.70 -7.68 14.13
C LYS A 41 4.25 -7.57 13.62
N TYR A 42 3.79 -6.35 13.33
CA TYR A 42 2.52 -6.11 12.63
C TYR A 42 2.62 -6.47 11.15
N ILE A 43 3.82 -6.36 10.58
CA ILE A 43 4.14 -6.89 9.25
C ILE A 43 5.07 -8.09 9.44
N LYS A 44 4.67 -9.24 8.86
CA LYS A 44 5.48 -10.46 8.84
C LYS A 44 5.89 -10.78 7.42
N PHE A 45 7.15 -11.14 7.24
CA PHE A 45 7.70 -11.49 5.93
C PHE A 45 7.81 -12.99 5.77
N ASN A 46 7.56 -13.46 4.55
CA ASN A 46 7.88 -14.82 4.15
C ASN A 46 9.36 -14.88 3.70
N ALA A 47 10.15 -15.77 4.30
CA ALA A 47 11.55 -15.97 3.95
C ALA A 47 11.78 -16.34 2.47
N ARG A 48 10.73 -16.85 1.78
CA ARG A 48 10.79 -17.16 0.34
C ARG A 48 10.84 -15.90 -0.54
N HIS A 49 10.44 -14.73 -0.04
CA HIS A 49 10.46 -13.47 -0.79
C HIS A 49 11.87 -12.84 -0.81
N LYS A 50 12.85 -13.58 -1.34
CA LYS A 50 14.28 -13.22 -1.29
C LYS A 50 14.57 -11.81 -1.82
N ARG A 51 14.02 -11.46 -3.00
CA ARG A 51 14.23 -10.14 -3.62
C ARG A 51 13.68 -8.99 -2.78
N LEU A 52 12.47 -9.12 -2.25
CA LEU A 52 11.87 -8.09 -1.39
C LEU A 52 12.71 -7.90 -0.11
N LEU A 53 13.13 -9.00 0.52
CA LEU A 53 13.96 -8.95 1.72
C LEU A 53 15.30 -8.29 1.44
N GLU A 54 15.97 -8.67 0.36
CA GLU A 54 17.24 -8.07 -0.07
C GLU A 54 17.10 -6.55 -0.30
N GLN A 55 16.07 -6.13 -1.03
CA GLN A 55 15.79 -4.70 -1.25
C GLN A 55 15.54 -3.96 0.07
N LEU A 56 14.80 -4.55 1.01
CA LEU A 56 14.56 -3.95 2.33
C LEU A 56 15.85 -3.85 3.17
N TYR A 57 16.76 -4.82 3.07
CA TYR A 57 18.05 -4.77 3.77
C TYR A 57 19.02 -3.75 3.18
N GLN A 58 19.00 -3.56 1.85
CA GLN A 58 19.91 -2.65 1.15
C GLN A 58 19.37 -1.20 1.09
N PHE A 59 18.09 -0.99 1.39
CA PHE A 59 17.49 0.34 1.36
C PHE A 59 18.14 1.29 2.38
N PRO A 60 18.47 2.56 2.03
CA PRO A 60 18.15 3.26 0.78
C PRO A 60 19.25 3.17 -0.30
N MET A 61 20.35 2.46 -0.05
CA MET A 61 21.54 2.44 -0.92
C MET A 61 21.49 1.37 -2.03
N GLY A 62 20.49 0.48 -1.98
CA GLY A 62 20.29 -0.57 -2.98
C GLY A 62 19.92 -0.03 -4.36
N ALA A 63 20.20 -0.82 -5.39
CA ALA A 63 19.92 -0.43 -6.78
C ALA A 63 18.42 -0.31 -7.12
N HIS A 64 17.56 -0.95 -6.33
CA HIS A 64 16.12 -0.99 -6.56
C HIS A 64 15.37 -0.76 -5.24
N ASP A 65 14.34 0.08 -5.31
CA ASP A 65 13.52 0.50 -4.17
C ASP A 65 12.00 0.32 -4.40
N ASP A 66 11.64 -0.34 -5.49
CA ASP A 66 10.27 -0.64 -5.90
C ASP A 66 9.54 -1.55 -4.92
N GLY A 67 10.20 -2.60 -4.41
CA GLY A 67 9.64 -3.49 -3.38
C GLY A 67 9.33 -2.76 -2.06
N PRO A 68 10.30 -2.05 -1.46
CA PRO A 68 10.07 -1.23 -0.27
C PRO A 68 9.01 -0.14 -0.45
N ASP A 69 8.97 0.56 -1.59
CA ASP A 69 7.97 1.60 -1.87
C ASP A 69 6.56 1.02 -2.08
N ALA A 70 6.45 -0.10 -2.81
CA ALA A 70 5.17 -0.80 -2.98
C ALA A 70 4.63 -1.31 -1.63
N LEU A 71 5.51 -1.80 -0.75
CA LEU A 71 5.13 -2.24 0.58
C LEU A 71 4.63 -1.08 1.45
N GLU A 72 5.29 0.09 1.39
CA GLU A 72 4.83 1.32 2.06
C GLU A 72 3.43 1.71 1.58
N GLY A 73 3.23 1.77 0.25
CA GLY A 73 1.94 2.09 -0.33
C GLY A 73 0.82 1.13 0.12
N ALA A 74 1.07 -0.18 0.05
CA ALA A 74 0.12 -1.20 0.49
C ALA A 74 -0.23 -1.07 1.98
N ARG A 75 0.79 -0.85 2.83
CA ARG A 75 0.62 -0.63 4.27
C ARG A 75 -0.20 0.62 4.55
N THR A 76 0.04 1.71 3.83
CA THR A 76 -0.68 2.97 4.00
C THR A 76 -2.15 2.84 3.61
N ILE A 77 -2.45 2.14 2.51
CA ILE A 77 -3.83 1.81 2.14
C ILE A 77 -4.50 0.95 3.22
N ALA A 78 -3.84 -0.12 3.68
CA ALA A 78 -4.38 -1.02 4.70
C ALA A 78 -4.67 -0.29 6.04
N LYS A 79 -3.86 0.70 6.43
CA LYS A 79 -4.11 1.51 7.63
C LYS A 79 -5.28 2.48 7.47
N LYS A 80 -5.54 2.97 6.25
CA LYS A 80 -6.70 3.84 5.97
C LYS A 80 -8.03 3.09 6.08
N THR A 81 -8.05 1.76 5.91
CA THR A 81 -9.27 0.94 5.90
C THR A 81 -9.98 0.79 7.27
N LYS A 82 -9.65 1.59 8.30
CA LYS A 82 -10.45 1.63 9.54
C LYS A 82 -11.61 2.63 9.46
N ARG A 83 -12.74 2.14 8.94
CA ARG A 83 -14.06 2.36 9.53
C ARG A 83 -14.99 1.24 9.08
N PHE A 84 -14.91 0.07 9.72
CA PHE A 84 -16.12 -0.73 9.87
C PHE A 84 -17.07 0.17 10.67
N ARG A 85 -18.07 0.75 10.00
CA ARG A 85 -19.24 1.26 10.71
C ARG A 85 -19.96 0.02 11.21
N ILE A 86 -19.90 -0.23 12.51
CA ILE A 86 -20.92 -1.04 13.15
C ILE A 86 -22.18 -0.20 13.02
N LEU A 87 -23.02 -0.51 12.03
CA LEU A 87 -24.35 0.06 11.92
C LEU A 87 -25.20 -0.67 12.94
N ASP A 88 -25.73 0.07 13.90
CA ASP A 88 -26.72 -0.48 14.82
C ASP A 88 -28.00 -0.78 14.02
N ARG A 89 -28.70 -1.89 14.32
CA ARG A 89 -29.94 -2.24 13.61
C ARG A 89 -31.00 -1.15 13.79
N ALA A 90 -30.94 -0.44 14.93
CA ALA A 90 -31.76 0.73 15.21
C ALA A 90 -31.49 1.91 14.25
N GLU A 91 -30.26 2.08 13.74
CA GLU A 91 -29.93 3.11 12.74
C GLU A 91 -30.43 2.75 11.33
N LEU A 92 -30.86 1.49 11.12
CA LEU A 92 -31.43 0.99 9.86
C LEU A 92 -32.97 0.97 9.87
N GLY A 93 -33.62 1.41 10.96
CA GLY A 93 -35.08 1.45 11.07
C GLY A 93 -35.74 0.06 11.06
N LEU A 94 -35.02 -0.98 11.50
CA LEU A 94 -35.48 -2.37 11.61
C LEU A 94 -35.59 -2.84 13.06
#